data_AF-A0A067ET95-F1
#
_entry.id   AF-A0A067ET95-F1
#
_cell.length_a   1.000
_cell.length_b   1.000
_cell.length_c   1.000
_cell.angle_alpha   90.00
_cell.angle_beta   90.00
_cell.angle_gamma   90.00
#
_symmetry.space_group_name_H-M   'P 1'
#
loop_
_entity.id
_entity.type
_entity.pdbx_description
1 polymer ?
#
loop_
_entity_poly.entity_id
_entity_poly.type
_entity_poly.pdbx_seq_one_letter_code
_entity_poly.pdbx_strand_id
1 'polypeptide(L)'
;MGSTDVIASVKAELGRPSAMQPDKGKVAIFVDCSPTAEPTFEGRGGEELSAELSSALQHCLLGGKSGAGAGIDLSSLVVVEGKVCWDLYIDGLVISSDGNLLDALGAAIKAALSNTGIPSVHVAAEAASDEQPEVDISDEEFLQFDTSGVPVITTLTKVPFPLIVHNL
;
A
#
# COMPACT_ATOMS: atom_id res chain seq x y z
N MET A 1 7.69 1.35 -15.87
CA MET A 1 8.84 2.29 -15.95
C MET A 1 9.92 1.63 -16.78
N GLY A 2 10.28 2.17 -17.95
CA GLY A 2 11.11 1.41 -18.89
C GLY A 2 10.43 0.10 -19.31
N SER A 3 11.16 -1.02 -19.26
CA SER A 3 10.64 -2.38 -19.50
C SER A 3 10.14 -3.10 -18.25
N THR A 4 9.97 -2.37 -17.13
CA THR A 4 9.34 -2.88 -15.90
C THR A 4 7.86 -2.53 -15.86
N ASP A 5 7.00 -3.53 -15.86
CA ASP A 5 5.54 -3.40 -15.78
C ASP A 5 5.01 -3.98 -14.46
N VAL A 6 4.15 -3.20 -13.80
CA VAL A 6 3.52 -3.58 -12.54
C VAL A 6 2.05 -3.19 -12.55
N ILE A 7 1.24 -3.90 -11.79
CA ILE A 7 -0.14 -3.54 -11.47
C ILE A 7 -0.20 -3.22 -9.98
N ALA A 8 -1.00 -2.23 -9.61
CA ALA A 8 -1.40 -2.02 -8.24
C ALA A 8 -2.93 -1.99 -8.14
N SER A 9 -3.47 -2.59 -7.09
CA SER A 9 -4.88 -2.51 -6.74
C SER A 9 -5.05 -2.11 -5.29
N VAL A 10 -6.15 -1.43 -5.01
CA VAL A 10 -6.57 -1.08 -3.66
C VAL A 10 -7.98 -1.62 -3.46
N LYS A 11 -8.17 -2.38 -2.39
CA LYS A 11 -9.47 -2.88 -1.96
C LYS A 11 -9.76 -2.36 -0.56
N ALA A 12 -10.98 -1.91 -0.33
CA ALA A 12 -11.43 -1.42 0.97
C ALA A 12 -12.56 -2.30 1.50
N GLU A 13 -12.48 -2.68 2.77
CA GLU A 13 -13.54 -3.40 3.48
C GLU A 13 -13.78 -2.78 4.85
N LEU A 14 -15.00 -2.87 5.36
CA LEU A 14 -15.28 -2.49 6.74
C LEU A 14 -14.81 -3.59 7.70
N GLY A 15 -14.02 -3.18 8.67
CA GLY A 15 -13.50 -4.02 9.74
C GLY A 15 -13.67 -3.38 11.11
N ARG A 16 -13.07 -4.01 12.13
CA ARG A 16 -12.97 -3.44 13.48
C ARG A 16 -11.54 -2.96 13.75
N PRO A 17 -11.34 -1.78 14.35
CA PRO A 17 -10.02 -1.35 14.81
C PRO A 17 -9.37 -2.35 15.76
N SER A 18 -8.05 -2.29 15.89
CA SER A 18 -7.36 -3.10 16.89
C SER A 18 -7.62 -2.56 18.30
N ALA A 19 -7.70 -3.43 19.31
CA ALA A 19 -7.90 -2.99 20.70
C ALA A 19 -6.78 -2.08 21.23
N MET A 20 -5.57 -2.16 20.66
CA MET A 20 -4.43 -1.32 21.04
C MET A 20 -4.43 0.04 20.32
N GLN A 21 -5.12 0.15 19.19
CA GLN A 21 -5.19 1.35 18.36
C GLN A 21 -6.65 1.51 17.87
N PRO A 22 -7.58 1.87 18.78
CA PRO A 22 -9.01 2.01 18.44
C PRO A 22 -9.30 3.21 17.53
N ASP A 23 -8.35 4.15 17.49
CA ASP A 23 -8.33 5.41 16.73
C ASP A 23 -7.67 5.26 15.36
N LYS A 24 -7.41 4.03 14.90
CA LYS A 24 -6.75 3.76 13.62
C LYS A 24 -7.44 2.65 12.82
N GLY A 25 -7.60 2.88 11.52
CA GLY A 25 -7.88 1.83 10.55
C GLY A 25 -6.65 0.99 10.24
N LYS A 26 -6.78 0.09 9.26
CA LYS A 26 -5.70 -0.83 8.89
C LYS A 26 -5.33 -0.70 7.44
N VAL A 27 -4.05 -0.91 7.16
CA VAL A 27 -3.53 -1.04 5.80
C VAL A 27 -2.63 -2.28 5.77
N ALA A 28 -2.93 -3.19 4.85
CA ALA A 28 -2.07 -4.32 4.52
C ALA A 28 -1.52 -4.11 3.11
N ILE A 29 -0.22 -4.36 2.94
CA ILE A 29 0.46 -4.22 1.66
C ILE A 29 1.09 -5.55 1.29
N PHE A 30 0.78 -6.04 0.10
CA PHE A 30 1.32 -7.27 -0.44
C PHE A 30 1.88 -7.04 -1.84
N VAL A 31 3.01 -7.66 -2.14
CA VAL A 31 3.62 -7.65 -3.47
C VAL A 31 3.79 -9.09 -3.91
N ASP A 32 3.41 -9.39 -5.15
CA ASP A 32 3.63 -10.67 -5.81
C ASP A 32 4.66 -10.53 -6.93
N CYS A 33 5.80 -11.19 -6.77
CA CYS A 33 6.80 -11.36 -7.82
C CYS A 33 6.60 -12.74 -8.47
N SER A 34 5.71 -12.81 -9.46
CA SER A 34 5.38 -14.06 -10.15
C SER A 34 6.53 -14.54 -11.06
N PRO A 35 6.83 -15.86 -11.14
CA PRO A 35 7.79 -16.42 -12.10
C PRO A 35 7.44 -16.16 -13.58
N THR A 36 6.19 -15.77 -13.85
CA THR A 36 5.77 -15.33 -15.19
C THR A 36 6.44 -14.02 -15.61
N ALA A 37 6.81 -13.19 -14.63
CA ALA A 37 7.43 -11.89 -14.86
C ALA A 37 8.94 -11.95 -15.07
N GLU A 38 9.60 -12.84 -14.32
CA GLU A 38 11.00 -13.17 -14.49
C GLU A 38 11.22 -14.62 -14.00
N PRO A 39 11.77 -15.54 -14.81
CA PRO A 39 12.11 -16.90 -14.38
C PRO A 39 12.89 -17.01 -13.05
N THR A 40 13.76 -16.06 -12.74
CA THR A 40 14.56 -15.95 -11.51
C THR A 40 13.73 -15.70 -10.25
N PHE A 41 12.46 -15.30 -10.39
CA PHE A 41 11.52 -15.25 -9.27
C PHE A 41 11.00 -16.63 -8.86
N GLU A 42 11.31 -17.70 -9.60
CA GLU A 42 10.93 -19.05 -9.22
C GLU A 42 11.54 -19.50 -7.88
N GLY A 43 10.71 -20.12 -7.05
CA GLY A 43 11.11 -20.64 -5.75
C GLY A 43 11.31 -19.54 -4.71
N ARG A 44 12.35 -19.67 -3.88
CA ARG A 44 12.55 -18.82 -2.70
C ARG A 44 12.98 -17.39 -3.03
N GLY A 45 13.59 -17.16 -4.18
CA GLY A 45 14.09 -15.84 -4.57
C GLY A 45 12.96 -14.83 -4.75
N GLY A 46 11.88 -15.22 -5.44
CA GLY A 46 10.71 -14.36 -5.62
C GLY A 46 9.94 -14.11 -4.31
N GLU A 47 9.87 -15.11 -3.42
CA GLU A 47 9.22 -14.97 -2.10
C GLU A 47 9.96 -13.94 -1.22
N GLU A 48 11.30 -14.04 -1.15
CA GLU A 48 12.11 -13.10 -0.37
C GLU A 48 12.03 -11.68 -0.92
N LEU A 49 12.11 -11.52 -2.25
CA LEU A 49 11.97 -10.21 -2.89
C LEU A 49 10.57 -9.62 -2.68
N SER A 50 9.53 -10.43 -2.78
CA SER A 50 8.14 -10.02 -2.53
C SER A 50 7.96 -9.51 -1.10
N ALA A 51 8.51 -10.23 -0.12
CA ALA A 51 8.49 -9.84 1.28
C ALA A 51 9.29 -8.54 1.53
N GLU A 52 10.46 -8.41 0.90
CA GLU A 52 11.30 -7.21 1.00
C GLU A 52 10.59 -5.98 0.42
N LEU A 53 10.03 -6.08 -0.78
CA LEU A 53 9.29 -5.00 -1.43
C LEU A 53 8.04 -4.61 -0.63
N SER A 54 7.28 -5.59 -0.13
CA SER A 54 6.12 -5.35 0.73
C SER A 54 6.50 -4.58 1.99
N SER A 55 7.57 -5.00 2.68
CA SER A 55 8.08 -4.34 3.88
C SER A 55 8.58 -2.92 3.60
N ALA A 56 9.32 -2.73 2.50
CA ALA A 56 9.82 -1.42 2.09
C ALA A 56 8.66 -0.45 1.80
N LEU A 57 7.65 -0.89 1.04
CA LEU A 57 6.46 -0.09 0.75
C LEU A 57 5.66 0.21 2.01
N GLN A 58 5.53 -0.76 2.92
CA GLN A 58 4.88 -0.57 4.21
C GLN A 58 5.57 0.52 5.03
N HIS A 59 6.90 0.52 5.09
CA HIS A 59 7.67 1.56 5.76
C HIS A 59 7.54 2.93 5.09
N CYS A 60 7.53 2.99 3.75
CA CYS A 60 7.35 4.25 3.02
C CYS A 60 5.96 4.85 3.22
N LEU A 61 4.92 4.02 3.26
CA LEU A 61 3.52 4.47 3.27
C LEU A 61 2.96 4.64 4.68
N LEU A 62 3.34 3.77 5.63
CA LEU A 62 2.83 3.78 7.01
C LEU A 62 3.84 4.35 8.01
N GLY A 63 5.04 4.71 7.55
CA GLY A 63 6.09 5.29 8.37
C GLY A 63 6.76 4.31 9.32
N GLY A 64 7.47 4.85 10.31
CA GLY A 64 8.10 4.06 11.37
C GLY A 64 7.10 3.56 12.42
N LYS A 65 7.59 2.86 13.46
CA LYS A 65 6.75 2.31 14.55
C LYS A 65 5.86 3.34 15.27
N SER A 66 6.23 4.62 15.23
CA SER A 66 5.47 5.73 15.81
C SER A 66 4.44 6.36 14.84
N GLY A 67 4.40 5.95 13.57
CA GLY A 67 3.65 6.61 12.50
C GLY A 67 4.33 7.87 11.96
N ALA A 68 5.52 8.23 12.46
CA ALA A 68 6.28 9.36 11.92
C ALA A 68 6.70 9.09 10.48
N GLY A 69 6.41 10.04 9.59
CA GLY A 69 6.69 9.92 8.15
C GLY A 69 5.70 9.05 7.38
N ALA A 70 4.56 8.67 7.98
CA ALA A 70 3.49 7.97 7.26
C ALA A 70 2.91 8.88 6.18
N GLY A 71 2.79 8.35 4.96
CA GLY A 71 2.09 9.01 3.87
C GLY A 71 0.58 8.75 3.87
N ILE A 72 0.13 7.74 4.61
CA ILE A 72 -1.27 7.41 4.84
C ILE A 72 -1.61 7.72 6.30
N ASP A 73 -2.61 8.58 6.51
CA ASP A 73 -3.18 8.80 7.83
C ASP A 73 -4.16 7.68 8.18
N LEU A 74 -3.77 6.81 9.12
CA LEU A 74 -4.64 5.71 9.56
C LEU A 74 -5.85 6.19 10.36
N SER A 75 -5.82 7.40 10.93
CA SER A 75 -6.96 7.94 11.68
C SER A 75 -8.11 8.35 10.77
N SER A 76 -7.82 8.75 9.52
CA SER A 76 -8.84 9.07 8.52
C SER A 76 -9.63 7.85 8.03
N LEU A 77 -9.16 6.64 8.36
CA LEU A 77 -9.83 5.38 8.04
C LEU A 77 -10.83 4.95 9.12
N VAL A 78 -10.93 5.65 10.24
CA VAL A 78 -11.89 5.34 11.30
C VAL A 78 -13.27 5.88 10.93
N VAL A 79 -14.28 5.02 11.00
CA VAL A 79 -15.69 5.40 10.81
C VAL A 79 -16.33 5.66 12.17
N VAL A 80 -16.17 4.71 13.10
CA VAL A 80 -16.62 4.79 14.49
C VAL A 80 -15.48 4.29 15.37
N GLU A 81 -14.91 5.18 16.19
CA GLU A 81 -13.76 4.86 17.04
C GLU A 81 -14.00 3.59 17.87
N GLY A 82 -13.02 2.67 17.83
CA GLY A 82 -13.08 1.38 18.52
C GLY A 82 -14.12 0.39 18.00
N LYS A 83 -15.02 0.77 17.08
CA LYS A 83 -16.10 -0.10 16.58
C LYS A 83 -15.95 -0.45 15.10
N VAL A 84 -15.75 0.53 14.23
CA VAL A 84 -15.74 0.35 12.76
C VAL A 84 -14.65 1.21 12.12
N CYS A 85 -13.85 0.60 11.24
CA CYS A 85 -12.88 1.29 10.41
C CYS A 85 -12.81 0.66 9.03
N TRP A 86 -12.17 1.37 8.10
CA TRP A 86 -11.73 0.81 6.85
C TRP A 86 -10.45 0.00 7.03
N ASP A 87 -10.47 -1.22 6.52
CA ASP A 87 -9.31 -2.07 6.28
C ASP A 87 -8.98 -1.97 4.78
N LEU A 88 -7.82 -1.38 4.46
CA LEU A 88 -7.32 -1.27 3.09
C LEU A 88 -6.32 -2.38 2.79
N TYR A 89 -6.51 -3.04 1.65
CA TYR A 89 -5.59 -4.02 1.08
C TYR A 89 -4.99 -3.42 -0.19
N ILE A 90 -3.67 -3.26 -0.19
CA ILE A 90 -2.90 -2.74 -1.32
C ILE A 90 -2.08 -3.88 -1.89
N ASP A 91 -2.42 -4.32 -3.09
CA ASP A 91 -1.73 -5.42 -3.76
C ASP A 91 -0.92 -4.88 -4.94
N GLY A 92 0.35 -5.26 -5.03
CA GLY A 92 1.23 -5.02 -6.16
C GLY A 92 1.53 -6.32 -6.88
N LEU A 93 1.42 -6.35 -8.20
CA LEU A 93 1.81 -7.49 -9.04
C LEU A 93 2.89 -7.05 -10.00
N VAL A 94 4.03 -7.76 -10.00
CA VAL A 94 5.07 -7.57 -11.00
C VAL A 94 4.72 -8.40 -12.24
N ILE A 95 4.59 -7.76 -13.40
CA ILE A 95 4.31 -8.41 -14.70
C ILE A 95 5.61 -8.62 -15.48
N SER A 96 6.54 -7.68 -15.38
CA SER A 96 7.86 -7.76 -16.02
C SER A 96 8.86 -6.93 -15.20
N SER A 97 10.12 -7.36 -15.16
CA SER A 97 11.16 -6.70 -14.36
C SER A 97 12.42 -6.45 -15.17
N ASP A 98 12.77 -5.18 -15.35
CA ASP A 98 14.06 -4.70 -15.86
C ASP A 98 14.74 -3.74 -14.84
N GLY A 99 14.44 -3.96 -13.55
CA GLY A 99 14.93 -3.15 -12.43
C GLY A 99 13.96 -2.08 -11.92
N ASN A 100 14.39 -1.34 -10.90
CA ASN A 100 13.64 -0.26 -10.23
C ASN A 100 12.21 -0.63 -9.80
N LEU A 101 11.99 -1.89 -9.37
CA LEU A 101 10.67 -2.41 -8.98
C LEU A 101 10.01 -1.57 -7.88
N LEU A 102 10.78 -1.14 -6.87
CA LEU A 102 10.27 -0.35 -5.76
C LEU A 102 9.71 1.01 -6.23
N ASP A 103 10.37 1.67 -7.18
CA ASP A 103 9.92 2.95 -7.73
C ASP A 103 8.66 2.76 -8.58
N ALA A 104 8.64 1.71 -9.41
CA ALA A 104 7.49 1.38 -10.25
C ALA A 104 6.25 1.03 -9.40
N LEU A 105 6.42 0.19 -8.38
CA LEU A 105 5.37 -0.17 -7.43
C LEU A 105 4.90 1.04 -6.62
N GLY A 106 5.82 1.87 -6.12
CA GLY A 106 5.47 3.08 -5.40
C GLY A 106 4.62 4.05 -6.23
N ALA A 107 5.01 4.25 -7.50
CA ALA A 107 4.23 5.07 -8.44
C ALA A 107 2.86 4.46 -8.75
N ALA A 108 2.80 3.14 -9.00
CA ALA A 108 1.55 2.44 -9.28
C ALA A 108 0.59 2.46 -8.09
N ILE A 109 1.09 2.24 -6.87
CA ILE A 109 0.28 2.30 -5.63
C ILE A 109 -0.24 3.71 -5.40
N LYS A 110 0.60 4.75 -5.57
CA LYS A 110 0.15 6.13 -5.46
C LYS A 110 -0.95 6.46 -6.47
N ALA A 111 -0.80 5.99 -7.71
CA ALA A 111 -1.82 6.17 -8.74
C ALA A 111 -3.12 5.43 -8.39
N ALA A 112 -3.02 4.17 -7.93
CA ALA A 112 -4.15 3.37 -7.49
C ALA A 112 -4.90 4.04 -6.33
N LEU A 113 -4.19 4.43 -5.26
CA LEU A 113 -4.76 5.18 -4.13
C LEU A 113 -5.44 6.48 -4.57
N SER A 114 -4.83 7.22 -5.50
CA SER A 114 -5.41 8.48 -5.98
C SER A 114 -6.69 8.28 -6.80
N ASN A 115 -6.86 7.10 -7.39
CA ASN A 115 -8.05 6.70 -8.14
C ASN A 115 -9.07 5.92 -7.27
N THR A 116 -8.73 5.60 -6.03
CA THR A 116 -9.63 4.92 -5.09
C THR A 116 -10.65 5.92 -4.55
N GLY A 117 -11.92 5.68 -4.87
CA GLY A 117 -13.05 6.24 -4.14
C GLY A 117 -13.40 5.33 -2.97
N ILE A 118 -13.30 5.82 -1.74
CA ILE A 118 -13.81 5.13 -0.57
C ILE A 118 -15.30 5.46 -0.44
N PRO A 119 -16.20 4.47 -0.43
CA PRO A 119 -17.62 4.71 -0.24
C PRO A 119 -17.91 5.57 0.99
N SER A 120 -18.85 6.51 0.86
CA SER A 120 -19.39 7.24 2.01
C SER A 120 -20.11 6.26 2.92
N VAL A 121 -19.97 6.47 4.23
CA VAL A 121 -20.53 5.58 5.24
C VAL A 121 -21.49 6.36 6.12
N HIS A 122 -22.74 5.91 6.16
CA HIS A 122 -23.75 6.44 7.05
C HIS A 122 -23.91 5.52 8.25
N VAL A 123 -23.66 6.07 9.43
CA VAL A 123 -23.84 5.36 10.69
C VAL A 123 -25.24 5.70 11.21
N ALA A 124 -26.10 4.70 11.34
CA ALA A 124 -27.42 4.90 11.94
C ALA A 124 -27.25 5.29 13.42
N ALA A 125 -28.10 6.20 13.91
CA ALA A 125 -27.96 6.76 15.24
C ALA A 125 -28.20 5.71 16.35
N GLU A 126 -27.26 5.66 17.29
CA GLU A 126 -27.31 5.02 18.61
C GLU A 126 -27.68 3.52 18.67
N ALA A 127 -26.72 2.68 18.32
CA ALA A 127 -26.61 1.37 18.98
C ALA A 127 -26.11 1.59 20.43
N ALA A 128 -26.62 0.81 21.40
CA ALA A 128 -26.15 0.87 22.79
C ALA A 128 -24.62 0.69 22.87
N SER A 129 -23.98 1.06 23.99
CA SER A 129 -22.51 1.07 24.10
C SER A 129 -21.83 -0.24 23.66
N ASP A 130 -22.52 -1.38 23.84
CA ASP A 130 -22.04 -2.73 23.51
C ASP A 130 -22.51 -3.29 22.16
N GLU A 131 -23.38 -2.58 21.42
CA GLU A 131 -23.87 -3.03 20.13
C GLU A 131 -22.99 -2.51 18.97
N GLN A 132 -22.86 -3.35 17.95
CA GLN A 132 -22.16 -3.00 16.72
C GLN A 132 -23.05 -2.03 15.93
N PRO A 133 -22.55 -0.84 15.54
CA PRO A 133 -23.37 0.14 14.85
C PRO A 133 -23.87 -0.44 13.53
N GLU A 134 -25.12 -0.14 13.18
CA GLU A 134 -25.61 -0.39 11.83
C GLU A 134 -24.94 0.62 10.90
N VAL A 135 -24.29 0.08 9.88
CA VAL A 135 -23.49 0.85 8.93
C VAL A 135 -24.07 0.64 7.54
N ASP A 136 -24.49 1.73 6.91
CA ASP A 136 -24.95 1.76 5.54
C ASP A 136 -23.85 2.34 4.65
N ILE A 137 -23.52 1.61 3.58
CA ILE A 137 -22.45 1.98 2.64
C ILE A 137 -23.12 2.55 1.40
N SER A 138 -22.76 3.77 1.01
CA SER A 138 -23.30 4.39 -0.19
C SER A 138 -22.72 3.76 -1.46
N ASP A 139 -23.58 3.40 -2.42
CA ASP A 139 -23.18 2.94 -3.76
C ASP A 139 -22.93 4.11 -4.73
N GLU A 140 -23.33 5.33 -4.37
CA GLU A 140 -23.31 6.50 -5.26
C GLU A 140 -22.31 7.58 -4.79
N GLU A 141 -22.05 7.68 -3.49
CA GLU A 141 -21.18 8.68 -2.91
C GLU A 141 -19.84 8.07 -2.52
N PHE A 142 -18.75 8.64 -3.08
CA PHE A 142 -17.39 8.23 -2.78
C PHE A 142 -16.56 9.43 -2.35
N LEU A 143 -15.76 9.24 -1.30
CA LEU A 143 -14.72 10.17 -0.89
C LEU A 143 -13.42 9.75 -1.56
N GLN A 144 -12.78 10.70 -2.25
CA GLN A 144 -11.46 10.45 -2.82
C GLN A 144 -10.44 10.34 -1.70
N PHE A 145 -9.60 9.32 -1.75
CA PHE A 145 -8.54 9.13 -0.77
C PHE A 145 -7.50 10.26 -0.85
N ASP A 146 -7.11 10.84 0.29
CA ASP A 146 -6.08 11.87 0.32
C ASP A 146 -4.69 11.26 0.12
N THR A 147 -4.09 11.52 -1.04
CA THR A 147 -2.74 11.06 -1.38
C THR A 147 -1.66 12.13 -1.25
N SER A 148 -1.98 13.29 -0.66
CA SER A 148 -1.02 14.40 -0.51
C SER A 148 0.22 14.01 0.32
N GLY A 149 0.04 13.15 1.33
CA GLY A 149 1.11 12.57 2.14
C GLY A 149 1.88 11.43 1.48
N VAL A 150 1.34 10.79 0.44
CA VAL A 150 1.92 9.59 -0.17
C VAL A 150 3.21 9.95 -0.94
N PRO A 151 4.39 9.43 -0.53
CA PRO A 151 5.66 9.81 -1.11
C PRO A 151 5.84 9.31 -2.55
N VAL A 152 6.80 9.92 -3.24
CA VAL A 152 7.39 9.33 -4.46
C VAL A 152 8.67 8.63 -4.06
N ILE A 153 8.80 7.35 -4.42
CA ILE A 153 9.99 6.55 -4.13
C ILE A 153 10.97 6.69 -5.29
N THR A 154 12.26 6.76 -4.98
CA THR A 154 13.33 6.82 -5.98
C THR A 154 14.53 6.02 -5.48
N THR A 155 14.98 5.06 -6.29
CA THR A 155 16.17 4.26 -6.04
C THR A 155 17.42 4.89 -6.66
N LEU A 156 18.55 4.77 -5.96
CA LEU A 156 19.86 5.22 -6.44
C LEU A 156 20.87 4.08 -6.33
N THR A 157 21.28 3.56 -7.48
CA THR A 157 22.30 2.49 -7.53
C THR A 157 23.67 3.08 -7.76
N LYS A 158 24.59 2.85 -6.80
CA LYS A 158 25.99 3.23 -6.96
C LYS A 158 26.70 2.21 -7.85
N VAL A 159 27.14 2.65 -9.02
CA VAL A 159 28.02 1.84 -9.89
C VAL A 159 29.48 2.12 -9.52
N PRO A 160 30.30 1.12 -9.16
CA PRO A 160 31.75 1.29 -9.07
C PRO A 160 32.32 1.50 -10.48
N PHE A 161 32.98 2.63 -10.74
CA PHE A 161 33.56 2.94 -12.06
C PHE A 161 34.68 1.95 -12.48
N PRO A 162 34.94 1.79 -13.80
CA PRO A 162 35.90 0.85 -14.35
C PRO A 162 37.30 1.47 -14.55
N LEU A 163 38.36 0.73 -14.21
CA LEU A 163 39.68 0.95 -14.82
C LEU A 163 39.75 0.06 -16.07
N ILE A 164 39.43 0.62 -17.23
CA ILE A 164 39.93 0.10 -18.51
C ILE A 164 41.14 0.96 -18.88
N VAL A 165 42.33 0.45 -18.61
CA VAL A 165 43.56 0.98 -19.21
C VAL A 165 43.71 0.32 -20.57
N HIS A 166 43.32 1.01 -21.64
CA HIS A 166 43.84 0.68 -22.96
C HIS A 166 45.28 1.24 -23.03
N ASN A 167 46.27 0.38 -22.78
CA ASN A 167 47.62 0.65 -23.26
C ASN A 167 47.64 0.33 -24.76
N LEU A 168 47.93 1.36 -25.56
CA LEU A 168 48.34 1.24 -26.96
C LEU A 168 49.72 0.57 -27.05
#